data_AF-X1B678-F1
#
_entry.id   AF-X1B678-F1
#
_cell.length_a   1.000
_cell.length_b   1.000
_cell.length_c   1.000
_cell.angle_alpha   90.00
_cell.angle_beta   90.00
_cell.angle_gamma   90.00
#
_symmetry.space_group_name_H-M   'P 1'
#
loop_
_entity.id
_entity.type
_entity.pdbx_description
1 polymer ?
#
loop_
_entity_poly.entity_id
_entity_poly.type
_entity_poly.pdbx_seq_one_letter_code
_entity_poly.pdbx_strand_id
1 'polypeptide(L)'
;PPHTLDDYKFTSVWTVIFGLKTDWEQQLNCYKPFYEYAGFPVKELRVHILGRDWSRTKALQNHNYPKCEITTMPVPMWDNDKIKDFVYERVLLHQACEKLSDNDLPLCTPDERWEKPTKYAIIKEGRKSAVRVLDTLENANQYINEKNLDDKHSIVLREGESTRCEFYCHLRDYCSQYKMMKEKEDGTSA
;
A
#
# COMPACT_ATOMS: atom_id res chain seq x y z
N PRO A 1 -21.59 16.38 23.60
CA PRO A 1 -20.70 16.25 22.42
C PRO A 1 -20.81 14.84 21.83
N PRO A 2 -20.81 14.66 20.49
CA PRO A 2 -20.72 13.32 19.94
C PRO A 2 -19.41 12.68 20.41
N HIS A 3 -19.49 11.48 20.96
CA HIS A 3 -18.35 10.70 21.44
C HIS A 3 -17.58 10.08 20.27
N THR A 4 -17.35 10.86 19.21
CA THR A 4 -16.82 10.38 17.94
C THR A 4 -15.45 11.02 17.73
N LEU A 5 -14.46 10.19 17.42
CA LEU A 5 -13.15 10.64 17.00
C LEU A 5 -13.12 10.69 15.47
N ASP A 6 -13.07 11.91 14.95
CA ASP A 6 -13.05 12.20 13.52
C ASP A 6 -11.65 12.60 13.06
N ASP A 7 -11.15 11.93 12.02
CA ASP A 7 -9.88 12.23 11.38
C ASP A 7 -10.10 12.65 9.93
N TYR A 8 -9.58 13.82 9.53
CA TYR A 8 -9.79 14.39 8.20
C TYR A 8 -8.56 14.14 7.32
N LYS A 9 -8.76 13.48 6.17
CA LYS A 9 -7.69 13.11 5.24
C LYS A 9 -7.91 13.73 3.86
N PHE A 10 -6.97 14.55 3.43
CA PHE A 10 -6.87 15.00 2.04
C PHE A 10 -6.07 13.98 1.24
N THR A 11 -6.74 13.25 0.37
CA THR A 11 -6.16 12.09 -0.34
C THR A 11 -6.83 11.92 -1.70
N SER A 12 -6.52 10.84 -2.40
CA SER A 12 -7.26 10.44 -3.59
C SER A 12 -8.59 9.78 -3.22
N VAL A 13 -9.64 10.10 -3.99
CA VAL A 13 -10.97 9.47 -3.97
C VAL A 13 -10.89 7.95 -4.15
N TRP A 14 -9.84 7.44 -4.80
CA TRP A 14 -9.61 6.00 -4.95
C TRP A 14 -9.45 5.29 -3.61
N THR A 15 -9.06 6.00 -2.54
CA THR A 15 -9.02 5.42 -1.19
C THR A 15 -10.41 4.97 -0.74
N VAL A 16 -11.48 5.72 -1.09
CA VAL A 16 -12.86 5.31 -0.79
C VAL A 16 -13.21 4.00 -1.51
N ILE A 17 -12.72 3.83 -2.74
CA ILE A 17 -13.00 2.66 -3.58
C ILE A 17 -12.21 1.43 -3.12
N PHE A 18 -10.93 1.61 -2.77
CA PHE A 18 -10.05 0.52 -2.32
C PHE A 18 -10.25 0.14 -0.86
N GLY A 19 -10.91 0.99 -0.08
CA GLY A 19 -11.24 0.71 1.31
C GLY A 19 -10.35 1.45 2.31
N LEU A 20 -10.70 1.28 3.58
CA LEU A 20 -10.00 1.91 4.69
C LEU A 20 -8.57 1.39 4.75
N LYS A 21 -7.60 2.29 4.88
CA LYS A 21 -6.20 1.90 5.05
C LYS A 21 -5.94 1.38 6.46
N THR A 22 -5.24 0.27 6.58
CA THR A 22 -4.92 -0.38 7.86
C THR A 22 -4.18 0.57 8.81
N ASP A 23 -3.28 1.40 8.29
CA ASP A 23 -2.54 2.43 9.02
C ASP A 23 -3.44 3.52 9.61
N TRP A 24 -4.59 3.82 9.00
CA TRP A 24 -5.58 4.74 9.58
C TRP A 24 -6.42 4.08 10.66
N GLU A 25 -6.79 2.81 10.47
CA GLU A 25 -7.45 2.02 11.51
C GLU A 25 -6.59 1.93 12.77
N GLN A 26 -5.31 1.59 12.60
CA GLN A 26 -4.31 1.56 13.67
C GLN A 26 -4.19 2.93 14.36
N GLN A 27 -4.05 4.01 13.58
CA GLN A 27 -3.90 5.37 14.10
C GLN A 27 -5.06 5.78 15.02
N LEU A 28 -6.31 5.69 14.56
CA LEU A 28 -7.46 6.14 15.35
C LEU A 28 -7.65 5.27 16.60
N ASN A 29 -7.39 3.97 16.50
CA ASN A 29 -7.44 3.07 17.66
C ASN A 29 -6.33 3.37 18.68
N CYS A 30 -5.14 3.80 18.26
CA CYS A 30 -4.11 4.30 19.18
C CYS A 30 -4.50 5.60 19.87
N TYR A 31 -5.29 6.48 19.22
CA TYR A 31 -5.73 7.74 19.82
C TYR A 31 -6.83 7.55 20.86
N LYS A 32 -7.72 6.57 20.68
CA LYS A 32 -8.87 6.32 21.56
C LYS A 32 -8.48 6.30 23.06
N PRO A 33 -7.50 5.50 23.54
CA PRO A 33 -7.14 5.47 24.96
C PRO A 33 -6.66 6.81 25.51
N PHE A 34 -5.97 7.63 24.70
CA PHE A 34 -5.51 8.95 25.15
C PHE A 34 -6.68 9.92 25.38
N TYR A 35 -7.69 9.89 24.51
CA TYR A 35 -8.92 10.66 24.71
C TYR A 35 -9.69 10.18 25.94
N GLU A 36 -9.83 8.86 26.10
CA GLU A 36 -10.52 8.27 27.25
C GLU A 36 -9.80 8.61 28.57
N TYR A 37 -8.46 8.52 28.58
CA TYR A 37 -7.63 8.93 29.73
C TYR A 37 -7.82 10.41 30.09
N ALA A 38 -7.96 11.28 29.08
CA ALA A 38 -8.24 12.70 29.27
C ALA A 38 -9.70 13.00 29.68
N GLY A 39 -10.54 11.98 29.88
CA GLY A 39 -11.93 12.13 30.31
C GLY A 39 -12.93 12.30 29.17
N PHE A 40 -12.54 12.06 27.93
CA PHE A 40 -13.41 12.12 26.75
C PHE A 40 -13.75 10.70 26.29
N PRO A 41 -14.95 10.17 26.59
CA PRO A 41 -15.32 8.84 26.15
C PRO A 41 -15.47 8.80 24.63
N VAL A 42 -14.97 7.73 24.01
CA VAL A 42 -15.00 7.48 22.57
C VAL A 42 -15.90 6.28 22.29
N LYS A 43 -16.91 6.47 21.45
CA LYS A 43 -17.93 5.48 21.06
C LYS A 43 -17.93 5.19 19.57
N GLU A 44 -17.23 6.00 18.77
CA GLU A 44 -17.18 5.85 17.32
C GLU A 44 -15.86 6.42 16.80
N LEU A 45 -15.31 5.81 15.75
CA LEU A 45 -14.12 6.27 15.03
C LEU A 45 -14.50 6.45 13.56
N ARG A 46 -14.13 7.58 12.96
CA ARG A 46 -14.40 7.85 11.53
C ARG A 46 -13.26 8.57 10.86
N VAL A 47 -13.07 8.27 9.58
CA VAL A 47 -12.21 9.05 8.70
C VAL A 47 -13.08 9.79 7.68
N HIS A 48 -12.89 11.10 7.58
CA HIS A 48 -13.47 11.93 6.53
C HIS A 48 -12.45 12.09 5.41
N ILE A 49 -12.73 11.48 4.27
CA ILE A 49 -11.91 11.58 3.07
C ILE A 49 -12.38 12.76 2.24
N LEU A 50 -11.45 13.66 1.95
CA LEU A 50 -11.60 14.72 0.95
C LEU A 50 -10.81 14.31 -0.30
N GLY A 51 -11.52 13.80 -1.31
CA GLY A 51 -10.95 13.21 -2.52
C GLY A 51 -10.52 14.26 -3.55
N ARG A 52 -9.24 14.63 -3.56
CA ARG A 52 -8.68 15.71 -4.40
C ARG A 52 -8.79 15.49 -5.91
N ASP A 53 -8.92 14.24 -6.34
CA ASP A 53 -9.07 13.79 -7.73
C ASP A 53 -10.50 13.28 -8.01
N TRP A 54 -11.48 13.70 -7.20
CA TRP A 54 -12.88 13.41 -7.45
C TRP A 54 -13.36 14.08 -8.76
N SER A 55 -14.19 13.37 -9.51
CA SER A 55 -14.74 13.85 -10.78
C SER A 55 -16.24 13.68 -10.83
N ARG A 56 -16.96 14.80 -11.00
CA ARG A 56 -18.42 14.81 -11.19
C ARG A 56 -18.86 13.92 -12.35
N THR A 57 -18.14 13.96 -13.47
CA THR A 57 -18.46 13.15 -14.65
C THR A 57 -18.36 11.65 -14.33
N LYS A 58 -17.30 11.22 -13.65
CA LYS A 58 -17.14 9.81 -13.21
C LYS A 58 -18.24 9.40 -12.23
N ALA A 59 -18.62 10.29 -11.31
CA ALA A 59 -19.71 10.05 -10.36
C ALA A 59 -21.07 9.87 -11.04
N LEU A 60 -21.33 10.54 -12.17
CA LEU A 60 -22.55 10.37 -12.95
C LEU A 60 -22.53 9.08 -13.78
N GLN A 61 -21.38 8.69 -14.32
CA GLN A 61 -21.25 7.55 -15.24
C GLN A 61 -21.04 6.19 -14.55
N ASN A 62 -20.40 6.17 -13.38
CA ASN A 62 -20.04 4.95 -12.68
C ASN A 62 -20.81 4.82 -11.37
N HIS A 63 -21.60 3.76 -11.24
CA HIS A 63 -22.35 3.46 -10.02
C HIS A 63 -21.43 3.24 -8.81
N ASN A 64 -20.26 2.62 -9.02
CA ASN A 64 -19.31 2.27 -7.96
C ASN A 64 -18.32 3.41 -7.63
N TYR A 65 -18.43 4.55 -8.31
CA TYR A 65 -17.61 5.73 -8.00
C TYR A 65 -18.30 6.60 -6.93
N PRO A 66 -17.57 7.13 -5.94
CA PRO A 66 -18.16 7.96 -4.89
C PRO A 66 -18.99 9.11 -5.43
N LYS A 67 -20.22 9.24 -4.94
CA LYS A 67 -21.17 10.27 -5.41
C LYS A 67 -20.86 11.67 -4.88
N CYS A 68 -20.06 11.76 -3.83
CA CYS A 68 -19.60 13.00 -3.23
C CYS A 68 -18.08 13.02 -3.15
N GLU A 69 -17.48 14.20 -3.27
CA GLU A 69 -16.06 14.45 -3.07
C GLU A 69 -15.62 14.18 -1.63
N ILE A 70 -16.52 14.42 -0.68
CA ILE A 70 -16.32 14.15 0.74
C ILE A 70 -17.06 12.87 1.09
N THR A 71 -16.33 11.86 1.59
CA THR A 71 -16.91 10.59 2.04
C THR A 71 -16.43 10.27 3.43
N THR A 72 -17.35 9.92 4.32
CA THR A 72 -17.06 9.46 5.68
C THR A 72 -17.01 7.95 5.69
N MET A 73 -15.91 7.39 6.19
CA MET A 73 -15.72 5.95 6.36
C MET A 73 -15.69 5.62 7.86
N PRO A 74 -16.52 4.66 8.33
CA PRO A 74 -16.40 4.17 9.69
C PRO A 74 -15.08 3.42 9.85
N VAL A 75 -14.44 3.58 11.00
CA VAL A 75 -13.24 2.84 11.38
C VAL A 75 -13.61 1.78 12.40
N PRO A 76 -13.25 0.50 12.18
CA PRO A 76 -13.46 -0.55 13.17
C PRO A 76 -12.78 -0.20 14.49
N MET A 77 -13.56 -0.18 15.58
CA MET A 77 -13.02 0.06 16.91
C MET A 77 -12.53 -1.24 17.52
N TRP A 78 -11.32 -1.23 18.04
CA TRP A 78 -10.71 -2.35 18.73
C TRP A 78 -11.11 -2.37 20.20
N ASP A 79 -11.09 -3.55 20.79
CA ASP A 79 -11.08 -3.69 22.24
C ASP A 79 -9.75 -3.19 22.82
N ASN A 80 -9.74 -2.96 24.13
CA ASN A 80 -8.60 -2.35 24.81
C ASN A 80 -7.38 -3.29 24.86
N ASP A 81 -7.59 -4.61 24.84
CA ASP A 81 -6.51 -5.59 24.86
C ASP A 81 -5.76 -5.59 23.54
N LYS A 82 -6.47 -5.61 22.41
CA LYS A 82 -5.87 -5.49 21.07
C LYS A 82 -5.12 -4.18 20.90
N ILE A 83 -5.66 -3.06 21.39
CA ILE A 83 -4.96 -1.76 21.32
C ILE A 83 -3.68 -1.82 22.14
N LYS A 84 -3.75 -2.36 23.36
CA LYS A 84 -2.60 -2.50 24.24
C LYS A 84 -1.54 -3.38 23.60
N ASP A 85 -1.89 -4.57 23.12
CA ASP A 85 -0.94 -5.51 22.52
C ASP A 85 -0.24 -4.89 21.32
N PHE A 86 -1.00 -4.23 20.42
CA PHE A 86 -0.43 -3.53 19.27
C PHE A 86 0.54 -2.42 19.71
N VAL A 87 0.14 -1.54 20.63
CA VAL A 87 1.00 -0.43 21.07
C VAL A 87 2.26 -0.96 21.77
N TYR A 88 2.14 -1.97 22.63
CA TYR A 88 3.28 -2.57 23.31
C TYR A 88 4.24 -3.24 22.33
N GLU A 89 3.73 -4.02 21.38
CA GLU A 89 4.54 -4.66 20.33
C GLU A 89 5.32 -3.59 19.54
N ARG A 90 4.65 -2.51 19.12
CA ARG A 90 5.32 -1.41 18.42
C ARG A 90 6.38 -0.75 19.28
N VAL A 91 6.10 -0.43 20.55
CA VAL A 91 7.10 0.20 21.44
C VAL A 91 8.32 -0.71 21.63
N LEU A 92 8.12 -2.01 21.87
CA LEU A 92 9.20 -2.97 22.02
C LEU A 92 10.06 -3.07 20.75
N LEU A 93 9.43 -3.09 19.58
CA LEU A 93 10.14 -3.09 18.30
C LEU A 93 11.05 -1.87 18.17
N HIS A 94 10.56 -0.67 18.46
CA HIS A 94 11.37 0.56 18.36
C HIS A 94 12.51 0.57 19.39
N GLN A 95 12.25 0.16 20.64
CA GLN A 95 13.28 0.06 21.69
C GLN A 95 14.35 -1.00 21.38
N ALA A 96 13.99 -2.08 20.68
CA ALA A 96 14.95 -3.06 20.20
C ALA A 96 15.82 -2.46 19.08
N CYS A 97 15.20 -1.76 18.12
CA CYS A 97 15.89 -1.12 17.00
C CYS A 97 16.82 0.01 17.43
N GLU A 98 16.48 0.77 18.46
CA GLU A 98 17.31 1.86 19.01
C GLU A 98 18.72 1.40 19.45
N LYS A 99 18.87 0.10 19.78
CA LYS A 99 20.14 -0.50 20.21
C LYS A 99 20.97 -1.04 19.05
N LEU A 100 20.44 -1.02 17.83
CA LEU A 100 21.06 -1.61 16.64
C LEU A 100 21.77 -0.53 15.82
N SER A 101 22.77 -0.94 15.04
CA SER A 101 23.31 -0.09 13.99
C SER A 101 22.38 -0.06 12.78
N ASP A 102 22.50 0.95 11.90
CA ASP A 102 21.69 1.07 10.69
C ASP A 102 21.76 -0.18 9.77
N ASN A 103 22.86 -0.94 9.82
CA ASN A 103 23.05 -2.16 9.05
C ASN A 103 22.37 -3.38 9.68
N ASP A 104 22.08 -3.31 10.98
CA ASP A 104 21.47 -4.41 11.74
C ASP A 104 19.95 -4.20 11.93
N LEU A 105 19.41 -3.06 11.48
CA LEU A 105 17.97 -2.80 11.52
C LEU A 105 17.18 -3.86 10.74
N PRO A 106 16.00 -4.27 11.24
CA PRO A 106 15.14 -5.20 10.50
C PRO A 106 14.73 -4.61 9.16
N LEU A 107 14.72 -5.47 8.13
CA LEU A 107 14.35 -5.08 6.78
C LEU A 107 12.84 -4.81 6.68
N CYS A 108 12.46 -3.80 5.89
CA CYS A 108 11.07 -3.54 5.56
C CYS A 108 10.49 -4.70 4.73
N THR A 109 9.27 -5.10 5.08
CA THR A 109 8.49 -6.11 4.37
C THR A 109 8.10 -5.65 2.95
N PRO A 110 7.76 -6.57 2.02
CA PRO A 110 7.26 -6.20 0.68
C PRO A 110 6.07 -5.23 0.73
N ASP A 111 5.11 -5.46 1.63
CA ASP A 111 3.96 -4.59 1.81
C ASP A 111 4.37 -3.20 2.29
N GLU A 112 5.29 -3.09 3.25
CA GLU A 112 5.81 -1.79 3.70
C GLU A 112 6.59 -1.05 2.61
N ARG A 113 7.25 -1.78 1.69
CA ARG A 113 7.99 -1.22 0.56
C ARG A 113 7.11 -0.86 -0.64
N TRP A 114 5.82 -1.20 -0.58
CA TRP A 114 4.89 -1.12 -1.72
C TRP A 114 5.47 -1.85 -2.94
N GLU A 115 5.96 -3.07 -2.69
CA GLU A 115 6.60 -3.89 -3.70
C GLU A 115 5.59 -4.30 -4.77
N LYS A 116 5.94 -4.02 -6.03
CA LYS A 116 5.29 -4.60 -7.19
C LYS A 116 6.16 -5.77 -7.63
N PRO A 117 5.63 -7.00 -7.66
CA PRO A 117 6.42 -8.15 -8.08
C PRO A 117 6.69 -8.10 -9.59
N THR A 118 7.81 -8.69 -10.01
CA THR A 118 8.13 -8.91 -11.42
C THR A 118 7.01 -9.63 -12.14
N LYS A 119 6.66 -9.17 -13.34
CA LYS A 119 5.64 -9.77 -14.19
C LYS A 119 6.15 -9.99 -15.62
N TYR A 120 5.54 -10.94 -16.31
CA TYR A 120 5.81 -11.28 -17.70
C TYR A 120 4.57 -10.95 -18.52
N ALA A 121 4.64 -9.88 -19.31
CA ALA A 121 3.54 -9.40 -20.13
C ALA A 121 3.66 -9.93 -21.56
N ILE A 122 2.66 -10.66 -22.03
CA ILE A 122 2.58 -11.09 -23.43
C ILE A 122 1.96 -9.95 -24.23
N ILE A 123 2.70 -9.41 -25.19
CA ILE A 123 2.28 -8.27 -26.03
C ILE A 123 2.20 -8.73 -27.49
N LYS A 124 1.10 -8.37 -28.15
CA LYS A 124 0.96 -8.55 -29.59
C LYS A 124 1.45 -7.28 -30.30
N GLU A 125 2.20 -7.46 -31.39
CA GLU A 125 2.63 -6.37 -32.26
C GLU A 125 1.46 -5.42 -32.61
N GLY A 126 1.69 -4.11 -32.48
CA GLY A 126 0.68 -3.07 -32.73
C GLY A 126 -0.36 -2.85 -31.63
N ARG A 127 -0.43 -3.71 -30.60
CA ARG A 127 -1.36 -3.53 -29.47
C ARG A 127 -0.73 -2.68 -28.35
N LYS A 128 -1.46 -1.67 -27.88
CA LYS A 128 -1.03 -0.81 -26.75
C LYS A 128 -1.07 -1.48 -25.37
N SER A 129 -1.84 -2.56 -25.23
CA SER A 129 -2.02 -3.28 -23.97
C SER A 129 -1.49 -4.71 -24.09
N ALA A 130 -1.06 -5.28 -22.97
CA ALA A 130 -0.75 -6.70 -22.90
C ALA A 130 -2.00 -7.54 -23.24
N VAL A 131 -1.78 -8.68 -23.88
CA VAL A 131 -2.77 -9.74 -24.09
C VAL A 131 -3.00 -10.46 -22.77
N ARG A 132 -1.92 -10.75 -22.04
CA ARG A 132 -1.92 -11.38 -20.72
C ARG A 132 -0.71 -10.93 -19.92
N VAL A 133 -0.82 -10.94 -18.59
CA VAL A 133 0.28 -10.70 -17.67
C VAL A 133 0.34 -11.87 -16.70
N LEU A 134 1.53 -12.45 -16.52
CA LEU A 134 1.78 -13.66 -15.75
C LEU A 134 2.93 -13.44 -14.77
N ASP A 135 3.01 -14.31 -13.77
CA ASP A 135 3.96 -14.14 -12.65
C ASP A 135 5.35 -14.70 -12.94
N THR A 136 5.45 -15.67 -13.87
CA THR A 136 6.72 -16.33 -14.21
C THR A 136 6.89 -16.46 -15.72
N LEU A 137 8.14 -16.60 -16.17
CA LEU A 137 8.48 -16.79 -17.57
C LEU A 137 7.93 -18.12 -18.09
N GLU A 138 7.98 -19.17 -17.28
CA GLU A 138 7.47 -20.50 -17.58
C GLU A 138 5.97 -20.45 -17.87
N ASN A 139 5.19 -19.77 -17.01
CA ASN A 139 3.76 -19.61 -17.20
C ASN A 139 3.46 -18.81 -18.48
N ALA A 140 4.27 -17.79 -18.80
CA ALA A 140 4.12 -17.01 -20.03
C ALA A 140 4.40 -17.84 -21.29
N ASN A 141 5.46 -18.65 -21.28
CA ASN A 141 5.75 -19.58 -22.36
C ASN A 141 4.65 -20.65 -22.52
N GLN A 142 4.18 -21.23 -21.41
CA GLN A 142 3.08 -22.17 -21.42
C GLN A 142 1.82 -21.56 -22.03
N TYR A 143 1.49 -20.32 -21.66
CA TYR A 143 0.32 -19.62 -22.21
C TYR A 143 0.41 -19.39 -23.72
N ILE A 144 1.59 -19.00 -24.23
CA ILE A 144 1.83 -18.85 -25.68
C ILE A 144 1.57 -20.17 -26.40
N ASN A 145 2.13 -21.27 -25.86
CA ASN A 145 2.01 -22.61 -26.45
C ASN A 145 0.56 -23.12 -26.40
N GLU A 146 -0.10 -23.07 -25.24
CA GLU A 146 -1.48 -23.56 -25.06
C GLU A 146 -2.49 -22.80 -25.91
N LYS A 147 -2.27 -21.50 -26.13
CA LYS A 147 -3.14 -20.65 -26.94
C LYS A 147 -2.72 -20.58 -28.40
N ASN A 148 -1.67 -21.31 -28.80
CA ASN A 148 -1.10 -21.30 -30.16
C ASN A 148 -0.95 -19.87 -30.68
N LEU A 149 -0.38 -18.98 -29.85
CA LEU A 149 -0.21 -17.58 -30.24
C LEU A 149 0.81 -17.47 -31.37
N ASP A 150 0.52 -16.60 -32.33
CA ASP A 150 1.37 -16.36 -33.49
C ASP A 150 2.70 -15.68 -33.09
N ASP A 151 3.65 -15.68 -34.03
CA ASP A 151 4.97 -15.04 -33.95
C ASP A 151 4.93 -13.54 -33.67
N LYS A 152 3.76 -12.90 -33.79
CA LYS A 152 3.55 -11.49 -33.43
C LYS A 152 3.37 -11.30 -31.93
N HIS A 153 3.40 -12.35 -31.12
CA HIS A 153 3.38 -12.27 -29.66
C HIS A 153 4.77 -12.42 -29.08
N SER A 154 5.13 -11.50 -28.20
CA SER A 154 6.40 -11.52 -27.46
C SER A 154 6.15 -11.41 -25.96
N ILE A 155 7.04 -12.00 -25.18
CA ILE A 155 7.05 -11.82 -23.72
C ILE A 155 7.95 -10.63 -23.40
N VAL A 156 7.39 -9.67 -22.68
CA VAL A 156 8.12 -8.51 -22.16
C VAL A 156 8.20 -8.63 -20.65
N LEU A 157 9.43 -8.67 -20.13
CA LEU A 157 9.70 -8.59 -18.70
C LEU A 157 9.30 -7.21 -18.18
N ARG A 158 8.53 -7.18 -17.10
CA ARG A 158 8.24 -5.99 -16.32
C ARG A 158 8.85 -6.24 -14.95
N GLU A 159 10.04 -5.71 -14.76
CA GLU A 159 10.78 -5.85 -13.50
C GLU A 159 9.94 -5.33 -12.34
N GLY A 160 10.01 -6.06 -11.23
CA GLY A 160 9.40 -5.62 -10.00
C GLY A 160 10.07 -4.36 -9.48
N GLU A 161 9.35 -3.59 -8.65
CA GLU A 161 9.89 -2.37 -8.06
C GLU A 161 9.44 -2.22 -6.61
N SER A 162 10.35 -1.77 -5.75
CA SER A 162 10.02 -1.33 -4.39
C SER A 162 9.63 0.14 -4.41
N THR A 163 8.41 0.43 -4.86
CA THR A 163 7.96 1.81 -5.16
C THR A 163 8.25 2.80 -4.02
N ARG A 164 8.02 2.40 -2.76
CA ARG A 164 8.28 3.29 -1.61
C ARG A 164 9.77 3.59 -1.48
N CYS A 165 10.62 2.58 -1.59
CA CYS A 165 12.07 2.74 -1.48
C CYS A 165 12.60 3.64 -2.59
N GLU A 166 12.14 3.46 -3.82
CA GLU A 166 12.62 4.24 -4.97
C GLU A 166 12.20 5.71 -4.93
N PHE A 167 10.95 6.01 -4.57
CA PHE A 167 10.39 7.33 -4.84
C PHE A 167 9.88 8.09 -3.60
N TYR A 168 9.60 7.41 -2.49
CA TYR A 168 8.86 8.00 -1.37
C TYR A 168 9.56 7.93 -0.01
N CYS A 169 10.59 7.08 0.14
CA CYS A 169 11.28 6.90 1.40
C CYS A 169 12.30 8.03 1.64
N HIS A 170 12.08 8.84 2.67
CA HIS A 170 13.00 9.92 3.04
C HIS A 170 14.37 9.44 3.55
N LEU A 171 14.48 8.17 3.94
CA LEU A 171 15.72 7.58 4.46
C LEU A 171 16.48 6.78 3.39
N ARG A 172 16.02 6.79 2.14
CA ARG A 172 16.55 5.98 1.04
C ARG A 172 18.07 6.05 0.90
N ASP A 173 18.63 7.25 0.97
CA ASP A 173 20.07 7.47 0.72
C ASP A 173 20.96 6.92 1.86
N TYR A 174 20.38 6.69 3.04
CA TYR A 174 21.07 6.11 4.21
C TYR A 174 20.73 4.64 4.42
N CYS A 175 19.60 4.17 3.86
CA CYS A 175 19.05 2.85 4.07
C CYS A 175 19.94 1.73 3.51
N SER A 176 20.39 0.83 4.40
CA SER A 176 21.15 -0.38 4.06
C SER A 176 20.38 -1.29 3.10
N GLN A 177 19.09 -1.53 3.36
CA GLN A 177 18.23 -2.34 2.48
C GLN A 177 18.18 -1.78 1.05
N TYR A 178 18.07 -0.46 0.88
CA TYR A 178 18.02 0.15 -0.45
C TYR A 178 19.32 -0.01 -1.22
N LYS A 179 20.47 0.23 -0.56
CA LYS A 179 21.79 0.02 -1.15
C LYS A 179 21.98 -1.42 -1.62
N MET A 180 21.61 -2.39 -0.79
CA MET A 180 21.68 -3.82 -1.14
C MET A 180 20.79 -4.18 -2.34
N MET A 181 19.62 -3.54 -2.49
CA MET A 181 18.74 -3.77 -3.64
C MET A 181 19.38 -3.21 -4.93
N LYS A 182 19.97 -2.01 -4.87
CA LYS A 182 20.65 -1.39 -6.02
C LYS A 182 21.89 -2.17 -6.47
N GLU A 183 22.72 -2.62 -5.53
CA GLU A 183 23.88 -3.45 -5.85
C GLU A 183 23.50 -4.76 -6.54
N LYS A 184 22.36 -5.36 -6.17
CA LYS A 184 21.84 -6.54 -6.86
C LYS A 184 21.36 -6.22 -8.28
N GLU A 185 20.71 -5.07 -8.50
CA GLU A 185 20.29 -4.64 -9.84
C GLU A 185 21.51 -4.43 -10.76
N ASP A 186 22.55 -3.75 -10.26
CA ASP A 186 23.77 -3.46 -11.01
C ASP A 186 24.61 -4.72 -11.26
N GLY A 187 24.70 -5.63 -10.27
CA GLY A 187 25.43 -6.90 -10.39
C GLY A 187 24.74 -7.97 -11.23
N THR A 188 23.44 -7.85 -11.51
CA THR A 188 22.71 -8.75 -12.42
C THR A 188 22.82 -8.29 -13.88
N SER A 189 23.43 -7.13 -14.11
CA SER A 189 23.67 -6.55 -15.44
C SER A 189 25.06 -6.86 -16.02
N ALA A 190 25.83 -7.76 -15.38
CA ALA A 190 27.19 -8.17 -15.77
C ALA A 190 27.28 -9.64 -16.18
#